data_AF-A0A6P1J4A7-F1
#
_entry.id   AF-A0A6P1J4A7-F1
#
_cell.length_a   1.000
_cell.length_b   1.000
_cell.length_c   1.000
_cell.angle_alpha   90.00
_cell.angle_beta   90.00
_cell.angle_gamma   90.00
#
_symmetry.space_group_name_H-M   'P 1'
#
loop_
_entity.id
_entity.type
_entity.pdbx_description
1 polymer ?
#
loop_
_entity_poly.entity_id
_entity_poly.type
_entity_poly.pdbx_seq_one_letter_code
_entity_poly.pdbx_strand_id
1 'polypeptide(L)' 'MNTISERALTRRISRALSREDASRLCRTRAGSRAELDLGEWYVLSARNIATSTHVDLQDLGRELGVLQSHEQIEGAA' A
#
# COMPACT_ATOMS: atom_id res chain seq x y z
N MET A 1 -4.80 4.78 -20.94
CA MET A 1 -4.64 4.49 -19.50
C MET A 1 -4.56 2.98 -19.36
N ASN A 2 -3.54 2.44 -18.69
CA ASN A 2 -3.49 1.01 -18.38
C ASN A 2 -4.03 0.81 -16.95
N THR A 3 -4.94 -0.13 -16.75
CA THR A 3 -5.45 -0.44 -15.41
C THR A 3 -4.78 -1.67 -14.84
N ILE A 4 -4.51 -1.65 -13.54
CA ILE A 4 -3.99 -2.80 -12.81
C ILE A 4 -4.90 -3.11 -11.63
N SER A 5 -5.05 -4.39 -11.30
CA SER A 5 -5.82 -4.76 -10.10
C SER A 5 -5.12 -4.29 -8.82
N GLU A 6 -5.91 -3.99 -7.78
CA GLU A 6 -5.43 -3.71 -6.43
C GLU A 6 -4.42 -4.78 -5.98
N ARG A 7 -4.76 -6.07 -6.16
CA ARG A 7 -3.90 -7.21 -5.81
C ARG A 7 -2.54 -7.17 -6.52
N ALA A 8 -2.50 -6.75 -7.78
CA ALA A 8 -1.25 -6.62 -8.51
C ALA A 8 -0.39 -5.51 -7.91
N LEU A 9 -0.98 -4.34 -7.62
CA LEU A 9 -0.28 -3.22 -7.03
C LEU A 9 0.22 -3.52 -5.61
N THR A 10 -0.62 -4.09 -4.73
CA THR A 10 -0.24 -4.51 -3.38
C THR A 10 0.98 -5.44 -3.44
N ARG A 11 1.01 -6.42 -4.35
CA ARG A 11 2.17 -7.33 -4.50
C ARG A 11 3.43 -6.60 -4.97
N ARG A 12 3.33 -5.55 -5.77
CA ARG A 12 4.49 -4.74 -6.18
C ARG A 12 5.01 -3.93 -5.00
N ILE A 13 4.13 -3.22 -4.29
CA ILE A 13 4.44 -2.43 -3.10
C ILE A 13 5.10 -3.29 -2.03
N SER A 14 4.52 -4.45 -1.68
CA SER A 14 5.09 -5.35 -0.67
C SER A 14 6.52 -5.80 -1.02
N ARG A 15 6.82 -6.01 -2.31
CA ARG A 15 8.18 -6.39 -2.75
C ARG A 15 9.16 -5.23 -2.66
N ALA A 16 8.74 -4.01 -2.98
CA ALA A 16 9.57 -2.82 -2.84
C ALA A 16 9.91 -2.57 -1.37
N LEU A 17 8.90 -2.50 -0.49
CA LEU A 17 9.07 -2.30 0.95
C LEU A 17 9.96 -3.36 1.61
N SER A 18 9.82 -4.63 1.20
CA SER A 18 10.64 -5.72 1.72
C SER A 18 12.10 -5.64 1.27
N ARG A 19 12.40 -5.00 0.13
CA ARG A 19 13.76 -4.87 -0.41
C ARG A 19 14.51 -3.68 0.18
N GLU A 20 13.79 -2.58 0.43
CA GLU A 20 14.40 -1.35 0.95
C GLU A 20 14.71 -1.48 2.44
N ASP A 21 13.69 -1.70 3.29
CA ASP A 21 13.84 -1.61 4.75
C ASP A 21 13.24 -2.80 5.52
N ALA A 22 12.99 -3.92 4.83
CA ALA A 22 12.25 -5.06 5.37
C ALA A 22 10.88 -4.68 5.96
N SER A 23 10.30 -3.61 5.45
CA SER A 23 8.95 -3.14 5.79
C SER A 23 7.90 -3.95 5.06
N ARG A 24 6.66 -3.92 5.56
CA ARG A 24 5.53 -4.63 4.97
C ARG A 24 4.28 -3.76 4.92
N LEU A 25 3.58 -3.86 3.79
CA LEU A 25 2.24 -3.31 3.63
C LEU A 25 1.23 -4.26 4.29
N CYS A 26 0.35 -3.71 5.12
CA CYS A 26 -0.67 -4.45 5.84
C CYS A 26 -2.06 -3.85 5.59
N ARG A 27 -3.08 -4.72 5.60
CA ARG A 27 -4.49 -4.32 5.52
C ARG A 27 -5.14 -4.48 6.89
N THR A 28 -5.91 -3.50 7.34
CA THR A 28 -6.76 -3.66 8.51
C THR A 28 -8.00 -4.47 8.17
N ARG A 29 -8.69 -4.95 9.21
CA ARG A 29 -10.01 -5.56 9.05
C ARG A 29 -11.05 -4.44 8.96
N ALA A 30 -11.91 -4.49 7.94
CA ALA A 30 -13.03 -3.56 7.78
C ALA A 30 -13.94 -3.53 9.03
N GLY A 31 -14.29 -2.32 9.46
CA GLY A 31 -15.09 -2.01 10.65
C GLY A 31 -14.36 -2.19 11.99
N SER A 32 -13.05 -2.48 11.98
CA SER A 32 -12.28 -2.63 13.22
C SER A 32 -11.87 -1.27 13.81
N ARG A 33 -11.61 -1.22 15.12
CA ARG A 33 -11.05 -0.02 15.76
C ARG A 33 -9.72 0.40 15.10
N ALA A 34 -8.90 -0.57 14.72
CA ALA A 34 -7.62 -0.33 14.07
C ALA A 34 -7.75 0.37 12.71
N GLU A 35 -8.84 0.16 11.97
CA GLU A 35 -9.10 0.88 10.71
C GLU A 35 -9.30 2.39 10.95
N LEU A 36 -9.86 2.78 12.10
CA LEU A 36 -10.02 4.19 12.45
C LEU A 36 -8.67 4.87 12.71
N ASP A 37 -7.73 4.14 13.33
CA ASP A 37 -6.43 4.68 13.73
C ASP A 37 -5.35 4.55 12.64
N LEU A 38 -5.43 3.49 11.82
CA LEU A 38 -4.41 3.13 10.84
C LEU A 38 -4.88 3.27 9.39
N GLY A 39 -6.19 3.44 9.15
CA GLY A 39 -6.81 3.34 7.83
C GLY A 39 -6.92 1.90 7.33
N GLU A 40 -7.39 1.75 6.09
CA GLU A 40 -7.49 0.45 5.44
C GLU A 40 -6.10 -0.18 5.21
N TRP A 41 -5.15 0.62 4.72
CA TRP A 41 -3.79 0.20 4.45
C TRP A 41 -2.80 1.00 5.30
N TYR A 42 -1.77 0.31 5.79
CA TYR A 42 -0.70 0.89 6.58
C TYR A 42 0.62 0.14 6.35
N VAL A 43 1.74 0.79 6.67
CA VAL A 43 3.08 0.19 6.56
C VAL A 43 3.63 -0.09 7.95
N LEU A 44 4.12 -1.31 8.15
CA LEU A 44 4.88 -1.72 9.32
C LEU A 44 6.36 -1.85 8.96
N SER A 45 7.21 -1.24 9.78
CA SER A 45 8.66 -1.49 9.75
C SER A 45 9.00 -2.90 10.24
N ALA A 46 10.25 -3.32 10.02
CA ALA A 46 10.80 -4.56 10.56
C ALA A 46 10.70 -4.69 12.10
N ARG A 47 10.58 -3.56 12.82
CA ARG A 47 10.39 -3.52 14.28
C ARG A 47 8.92 -3.59 14.71
N ASN A 48 8.00 -3.87 13.78
CA ASN A 48 6.56 -3.86 14.00
C ASN A 48 6.00 -2.51 14.47
N ILE A 49 6.64 -1.41 14.07
CA ILE A 49 6.15 -0.05 14.30
C ILE A 49 5.45 0.43 13.03
N ALA A 50 4.24 0.97 13.16
CA ALA A 50 3.54 1.62 12.07
C ALA A 50 4.27 2.90 11.67
N THR A 51 4.78 2.94 10.44
CA THR A 51 5.55 4.08 9.90
C THR A 51 4.70 4.96 9.01
N SER A 52 3.65 4.40 8.40
CA SER A 52 2.68 5.13 7.59
C SER A 52 1.28 4.57 7.84
N THR A 53 0.31 5.45 8.04
CA THR A 53 -1.11 5.15 8.28
C THR A 53 -1.97 5.83 7.22
N HIS A 54 -3.18 5.33 6.98
CA HIS A 54 -4.10 5.84 5.96
C HIS A 54 -3.47 5.88 4.57
N VAL A 55 -2.75 4.81 4.23
CA VAL A 55 -2.01 4.71 2.98
C VAL A 55 -2.96 4.57 1.80
N ASP A 56 -2.85 5.48 0.84
CA ASP A 56 -3.39 5.27 -0.50
C ASP A 56 -2.41 4.42 -1.32
N LEU A 57 -2.91 3.34 -1.94
CA LEU A 57 -2.07 2.42 -2.68
C LEU A 57 -1.49 3.02 -3.96
N GLN A 58 -2.21 3.93 -4.63
CA GLN A 58 -1.70 4.56 -5.84
C GLN A 58 -0.56 5.52 -5.52
N ASP A 59 -0.76 6.36 -4.50
CA ASP A 59 0.25 7.35 -4.12
C ASP A 59 1.51 6.67 -3.60
N LEU A 60 1.38 5.68 -2.71
CA LEU A 60 2.54 4.90 -2.26
C LEU A 60 3.19 4.12 -3.42
N GLY A 61 2.37 3.60 -4.35
CA GLY A 61 2.87 2.92 -5.54
C GLY A 61 3.73 3.83 -6.43
N ARG A 62 3.32 5.10 -6.60
CA ARG A 62 4.07 6.12 -7.35
C ARG A 62 5.33 6.52 -6.62
N GLU A 63 5.25 6.73 -5.31
CA GLU A 63 6.38 7.09 -4.45
C GLU A 63 7.49 6.03 -4.50
N LEU A 64 7.12 4.75 -4.40
CA LEU A 64 8.05 3.62 -4.51
C LEU A 64 8.48 3.31 -5.97
N GLY A 65 8.00 4.05 -6.96
CA GLY A 65 8.30 3.84 -8.38
C GLY A 65 7.77 2.53 -8.97
N VAL A 66 6.83 1.86 -8.30
CA VAL A 66 6.24 0.58 -8.73
C VAL A 66 4.92 0.72 -9.50
N LEU A 67 4.36 1.92 -9.50
CA LEU A 67 3.23 2.34 -10.31
C LEU A 67 3.70 3.41 -11.31
N GLN A 68 3.60 3.10 -12.60
CA GLN A 68 3.96 4.05 -13.66
C GLN A 68 2.92 5.17 -13.77
N SER A 69 3.30 6.33 -14.31
CA SER A 69 2.42 7.50 -14.45
C SER A 69 1.18 7.26 -15.32
N HIS A 70 1.21 6.26 -16.20
CA HIS A 70 0.11 5.87 -17.08
C HIS A 70 -0.69 4.66 -16.56
N GLU A 71 -0.33 4.13 -15.38
CA GLU A 71 -1.03 3.04 -14.69
C GLU A 71 -1.95 3.60 -13.59
N GLN A 72 -3.12 2.97 -13.40
CA GLN A 72 -4.07 3.27 -12.32
C GLN A 72 -4.71 1.98 -11.79
N ILE A 73 -5.27 2.02 -10.58
CA ILE A 73 -6.02 0.88 -10.03
C ILE A 73 -7.38 0.75 -10.73
N GLU A 74 -7.76 -0.49 -11.06
CA GLU A 74 -9.11 -0.81 -11.55
C GLU A 74 -10.20 -0.34 -10.58
N GLY A 75 -11.16 0.45 -11.06
CA GLY A 75 -12.30 0.90 -10.25
C GLY A 75 -12.03 2.14 -9.40
N ALA A 76 -10.86 2.76 -9.51
CA ALA A 76 -10.66 4.14 -9.05
C ALA A 76 -11.39 5.08 -10.03
N ALA A 77 -12.68 5.30 -9.80
CA ALA A 77 -13.52 6.23 -10.55
C ALA A 77 -13.93 7.41 -9.65
#